data_AF-A0AAW2WX34-F1
#
_entry.id   AF-A0AAW2WX34-F1
#
_cell.length_a   1.000
_cell.length_b   1.000
_cell.length_c   1.000
_cell.angle_alpha   90.00
_cell.angle_beta   90.00
_cell.angle_gamma   90.00
#
_symmetry.space_group_name_H-M   'P 1'
#
loop_
_entity.id
_entity.type
_entity.pdbx_description
1 polymer ?
#
loop_
_entity_poly.entity_id
_entity_poly.type
_entity_poly.pdbx_seq_one_letter_code
_entity_poly.pdbx_strand_id
1 'polypeptide(L)' 'MTNVGVNSSSTSPTHEESDEPRRSKKARIVKDFGSDFVTYNMKDDPVTFKDAMASSEAKQWKEAVKSEMDSVISKGHGY' A
#
# COMPACT_ATOMS: atom_id res chain seq x y z
N MET A 1 55.14 21.27 3.50
CA MET A 1 54.93 20.80 4.89
C MET A 1 53.60 20.09 4.93
N THR A 2 53.63 18.78 5.18
CA THR A 2 52.46 17.90 5.24
C THR A 2 51.91 17.88 6.66
N ASN A 3 50.62 18.17 6.84
CA ASN A 3 49.93 17.77 8.06
C ASN A 3 48.75 16.88 7.65
N VAL A 4 49.05 15.58 7.66
CA VAL A 4 48.11 14.48 7.74
C VAL A 4 47.35 14.62 9.07
N GLY A 5 46.04 14.54 9.01
CA GLY A 5 45.17 14.58 10.19
C GLY A 5 43.81 14.02 9.83
N VAL A 6 43.76 12.70 9.68
CA VAL A 6 42.52 11.93 9.57
C VAL A 6 41.75 12.09 10.88
N ASN A 7 40.52 12.59 10.84
CA ASN A 7 39.50 12.13 11.77
C ASN A 7 38.33 11.55 10.97
N SER A 8 38.20 10.24 11.13
CA SER A 8 37.07 9.48 10.67
C SER A 8 35.83 9.97 11.43
N SER A 9 34.95 10.68 10.74
CA SER A 9 33.54 10.61 11.07
C SER A 9 32.89 10.00 9.85
N SER A 10 32.73 8.68 9.88
CA SER A 10 31.81 7.99 8.99
C SER A 10 30.43 8.59 9.28
N THR A 11 30.04 9.59 8.51
CA THR A 11 28.63 9.96 8.38
C THR A 11 27.97 8.80 7.64
N SER A 12 27.71 7.72 8.37
CA SER A 12 26.67 6.78 8.02
C SER A 12 25.41 7.62 7.87
N PRO A 13 24.81 7.71 6.66
CA PRO A 13 23.53 8.37 6.54
C PRO A 13 22.58 7.54 7.39
N THR A 14 22.09 8.11 8.49
CA THR A 14 20.96 7.60 9.24
C THR A 14 19.86 7.39 8.21
N HIS A 15 19.61 6.14 7.85
CA HIS A 15 18.50 5.78 6.99
C HIS A 15 17.26 5.90 7.86
N GLU A 16 16.77 7.12 7.98
CA GLU A 16 15.45 7.41 8.53
C GLU A 16 14.46 6.84 7.52
N GLU A 17 14.18 5.54 7.68
CA GLU A 17 13.13 4.84 6.96
C GLU A 17 11.82 5.44 7.42
N SER A 18 11.44 6.54 6.78
CA SER A 18 10.11 7.10 6.91
C SER A 18 9.10 6.02 6.49
N ASP A 19 8.29 5.55 7.43
CA ASP A 19 7.14 4.66 7.21
C ASP A 19 6.10 5.25 6.23
N GLU A 20 6.30 6.49 5.77
CA GLU A 20 5.43 7.11 4.79
C GLU A 20 5.52 6.42 3.42
N PRO A 21 4.37 5.98 2.86
CA PRO A 21 4.35 5.33 1.55
C PRO A 21 5.03 6.19 0.48
N ARG A 22 6.04 5.63 -0.18
CA ARG A 22 6.82 6.34 -1.20
C ARG A 22 5.91 6.86 -2.31
N ARG A 23 5.75 8.18 -2.38
CA ARG A 23 4.85 8.82 -3.35
C ARG A 23 5.49 8.90 -4.73
N SER A 24 4.76 8.45 -5.75
CA SER A 24 5.17 8.62 -7.15
C SER A 24 5.15 10.10 -7.54
N LYS A 25 6.17 10.55 -8.27
CA LYS A 25 6.26 11.91 -8.85
C LYS A 25 5.41 12.09 -10.12
N LYS A 26 4.80 11.01 -10.63
CA LYS A 26 4.07 11.04 -11.90
C LYS A 26 2.78 11.85 -11.75
N ALA A 27 2.51 12.74 -12.70
CA ALA A 27 1.26 13.49 -12.74
C ALA A 27 0.06 12.54 -12.80
N ARG A 28 -0.99 12.81 -12.02
CA ARG A 28 -2.24 12.07 -12.05
C ARG A 28 -3.10 12.59 -13.20
N ILE A 29 -3.51 11.71 -14.09
CA ILE A 29 -4.47 11.99 -15.16
C ILE A 29 -5.82 11.41 -14.74
N VAL A 30 -6.88 12.21 -14.78
CA VAL A 30 -8.25 11.72 -14.55
C VAL A 30 -8.61 10.80 -15.71
N LYS A 31 -9.02 9.57 -15.39
CA LYS A 31 -9.58 8.66 -16.38
C LYS A 31 -11.06 9.00 -16.53
N ASP A 32 -11.44 9.44 -17.73
CA ASP A 32 -12.82 9.51 -18.15
C ASP A 32 -13.05 8.38 -19.16
N PHE A 33 -14.09 7.59 -18.93
CA PHE A 33 -14.42 6.44 -19.76
C PHE A 33 -15.54 6.74 -20.77
N GLY A 34 -16.17 7.92 -20.69
CA GLY A 34 -17.29 8.28 -21.54
C GLY A 34 -18.61 7.60 -21.15
N SER A 35 -19.70 8.04 -21.77
CA SER A 35 -21.07 7.53 -21.54
C SER A 35 -21.30 6.10 -22.02
N ASP A 36 -20.42 5.63 -22.89
CA ASP A 36 -20.50 4.42 -23.69
C ASP A 36 -19.65 3.29 -23.07
N PHE A 37 -19.05 3.56 -21.91
CA PHE A 37 -18.36 2.55 -21.13
C PHE A 37 -19.35 1.59 -20.48
N VAL A 38 -19.34 0.34 -20.93
CA VAL A 38 -20.14 -0.74 -20.34
C VAL A 38 -19.18 -1.75 -19.70
N THR A 39 -19.31 -1.95 -18.40
CA THR A 39 -18.58 -3.00 -17.68
C THR A 39 -19.37 -4.31 -17.78
N TYR A 40 -18.73 -5.39 -18.22
CA TYR A 40 -19.32 -6.73 -18.19
C TYR A 40 -19.19 -7.30 -16.77
N ASN A 41 -20.18 -7.04 -15.92
CA ASN A 41 -20.31 -7.76 -14.65
C ASN A 41 -21.08 -9.06 -14.92
N MET A 42 -20.60 -10.18 -14.39
CA MET A 42 -21.44 -11.39 -14.38
C MET A 42 -22.68 -11.07 -13.53
N LYS A 43 -23.86 -11.61 -13.88
CA LYS A 43 -25.12 -11.28 -13.19
C LYS A 43 -25.06 -11.49 -11.68
N ASP A 44 -24.16 -12.36 -11.24
CA ASP A 44 -24.01 -12.77 -9.85
C ASP A 44 -22.93 -11.95 -9.11
N ASP A 45 -22.15 -11.13 -9.81
CA ASP A 45 -21.12 -10.29 -9.21
C ASP A 45 -21.72 -9.00 -8.65
N PRO A 46 -21.37 -8.61 -7.41
CA PRO A 46 -21.87 -7.39 -6.81
C PRO A 46 -21.33 -6.15 -7.52
N VAL A 47 -22.23 -5.32 -8.04
CA VAL A 47 -21.88 -4.10 -8.79
C VAL A 47 -21.66 -2.90 -7.87
N THR A 48 -22.33 -2.89 -6.71
CA THR A 48 -22.20 -1.82 -5.73
C THR A 48 -21.54 -2.30 -4.44
N PHE A 49 -20.94 -1.36 -3.70
CA PHE A 49 -20.40 -1.66 -2.38
C PHE A 49 -21.47 -2.23 -1.43
N LYS A 50 -22.72 -1.74 -1.52
CA LYS A 50 -23.83 -2.25 -0.70
C LYS A 50 -24.13 -3.71 -1.03
N ASP A 51 -24.16 -4.07 -2.31
CA ASP A 51 -24.41 -5.45 -2.75
C ASP A 51 -23.25 -6.36 -2.32
N ALA A 52 -22.00 -5.89 -2.48
CA ALA A 52 -20.82 -6.62 -2.05
C ALA A 52 -20.83 -6.89 -0.54
N MET A 53 -21.23 -5.91 0.27
CA MET A 53 -21.34 -6.05 1.72
C MET A 53 -22.55 -6.89 2.16
N ALA A 54 -23.55 -7.06 1.29
CA ALA A 54 -24.68 -7.97 1.50
C ALA A 54 -24.36 -9.41 1.10
N SER A 55 -23.24 -9.66 0.40
CA SER A 55 -22.79 -11.00 0.02
C SER A 55 -22.48 -11.86 1.24
N SER A 56 -22.73 -13.18 1.14
CA SER A 56 -22.36 -14.17 2.16
C SER A 56 -20.86 -14.18 2.45
N GLU A 57 -20.05 -13.79 1.47
CA GLU A 57 -18.60 -13.76 1.59
C GLU A 57 -18.08 -12.54 2.36
N ALA A 58 -18.90 -11.49 2.54
CA ALA A 58 -18.46 -10.23 3.14
C ALA A 58 -17.82 -10.43 4.52
N LYS A 59 -18.32 -11.41 5.29
CA LYS A 59 -17.76 -11.79 6.59
C LYS A 59 -16.34 -12.35 6.45
N GLN A 60 -16.12 -13.24 5.48
CA GLN A 60 -14.82 -13.87 5.22
C GLN A 60 -13.80 -12.84 4.75
N TRP A 61 -14.18 -11.94 3.85
CA TRP A 61 -13.32 -10.83 3.42
C TRP A 61 -12.87 -9.95 4.58
N LYS A 62 -13.79 -9.62 5.50
CA LYS A 62 -13.49 -8.83 6.69
C LYS A 62 -12.51 -9.54 7.62
N GLU A 63 -12.69 -10.84 7.84
CA GLU A 63 -11.78 -11.66 8.64
C GLU A 63 -10.40 -11.79 7.99
N ALA A 64 -10.35 -11.98 6.67
CA ALA A 64 -9.11 -12.08 5.90
C ALA A 64 -8.29 -10.78 6.00
N VAL A 65 -8.92 -9.61 5.78
CA VAL A 65 -8.25 -8.31 5.94
C VAL A 65 -7.70 -8.14 7.35
N LYS A 66 -8.48 -8.51 8.37
CA LYS A 66 -8.02 -8.45 9.76
C LYS A 66 -6.81 -9.36 10.00
N SER A 67 -6.85 -10.60 9.50
CA SER A 67 -5.74 -11.54 9.65
C SER A 67 -4.45 -11.07 8.97
N GLU A 68 -4.56 -10.40 7.81
CA GLU A 68 -3.40 -9.85 7.11
C GLU A 68 -2.78 -8.70 7.89
N MET A 69 -3.61 -7.79 8.43
CA MET A 69 -3.15 -6.71 9.32
C MET A 69 -2.43 -7.26 10.54
N ASP A 70 -3.02 -8.27 11.19
CA ASP A 70 -2.42 -8.94 12.34
C ASP A 70 -1.09 -9.64 11.95
N SER A 71 -1.00 -10.20 10.73
CA SER A 71 0.23 -10.82 10.21
C SER A 71 1.34 -9.81 9.95
N VAL A 72 1.01 -8.64 9.39
CA VAL A 72 2.00 -7.56 9.15
C VAL A 72 2.58 -7.06 10.47
N ILE A 73 1.73 -6.84 11.47
CA ILE A 73 2.15 -6.39 12.81
C ILE A 73 3.03 -7.45 13.48
N SER A 74 2.67 -8.73 13.37
CA SER A 74 3.42 -9.84 13.94
C SER A 74 4.77 -10.07 13.24
N LYS A 75 4.83 -9.97 11.91
CA LYS A 75 6.07 -10.15 11.12
C LYS A 75 7.07 -9.00 11.28
N GLY A 76 6.61 -7.82 11.68
CA GLY A 76 7.49 -6.68 12.00
C GLY A 76 8.31 -6.85 13.29
N HIS A 77 8.07 -7.90 14.09
CA HIS A 77 8.76 -8.17 15.36
C HIS A 77 10.04 -9.03 15.22
N GLY A 78 10.69 -9.00 14.05
CA GLY A 78 11.81 -9.87 13.68
C GLY A 78 13.07 -9.16 13.19
N TYR A 79 13.36 -7.94 13.70
CA TYR A 79 14.63 -7.24 13.52
C TYR A 79 15.06 -6.56 14.83
#